data_AF-A0A519WNS7-F1
#
_entry.id   AF-A0A519WNS7-F1
#
_cell.length_a   1.000
_cell.length_b   1.000
_cell.length_c   1.000
_cell.angle_alpha   90.00
_cell.angle_beta   90.00
_cell.angle_gamma   90.00
#
_symmetry.space_group_name_H-M   'P 1'
#
loop_
_entity.id
_entity.type
_entity.pdbx_description
1 polymer ?
#
loop_
_entity_poly.entity_id
_entity_poly.type
_entity_poly.pdbx_seq_one_letter_code
_entity_poly.pdbx_strand_id
1 'polypeptide(L)'
;MFILRKITGSGVQSNICLNKVYNLIREEDKEEFEKTTSLNDYYQSEKAKIYAFLIYDEGSQIIPLFKAQKNYIMSSDGNTFDNLTYRG
;
A
#
# COMPACT_ATOMS: atom_id res chain seq x y z
N MET A 1 4.39 9.55 13.24
CA MET A 1 3.21 9.39 12.36
C MET A 1 3.72 9.10 10.97
N PHE A 2 3.12 8.14 10.28
CA PHE A 2 3.46 7.78 8.91
C PHE A 2 2.41 8.29 7.94
N ILE A 3 2.85 8.65 6.74
CA ILE A 3 2.00 9.10 5.64
C ILE A 3 2.34 8.25 4.44
N LEU A 4 1.34 7.63 3.81
CA LEU A 4 1.50 7.02 2.49
C LEU A 4 1.31 8.10 1.43
N ARG A 5 2.37 8.41 0.69
CA ARG A 5 2.28 9.18 -0.55
C ARG A 5 2.15 8.24 -1.73
N LYS A 6 1.03 8.32 -2.44
CA LYS A 6 0.77 7.57 -3.67
C LYS A 6 0.81 8.52 -4.86
N ILE A 7 1.49 8.09 -5.92
CA ILE A 7 1.51 8.79 -7.20
C ILE A 7 1.04 7.79 -8.25
N THR A 8 -0.10 8.06 -8.88
CA THR A 8 -0.65 7.19 -9.94
C THR A 8 0.22 7.24 -11.19
N GLY A 9 0.02 6.28 -12.11
CA GLY A 9 0.66 6.32 -13.42
C GLY A 9 0.36 7.59 -14.23
N SER A 10 -0.78 8.25 -13.98
CA SER A 10 -1.15 9.54 -14.56
C SER A 10 -0.56 10.76 -13.83
N GLY A 11 0.20 10.55 -12.75
CA GLY A 11 0.81 11.63 -11.97
C GLY A 11 -0.09 12.24 -10.88
N VAL A 12 -1.31 11.74 -10.69
CA VAL A 12 -2.19 12.18 -9.59
C VAL A 12 -1.57 11.77 -8.26
N GLN A 13 -1.53 12.69 -7.32
CA GLN A 13 -0.90 12.48 -6.02
C GLN A 13 -1.93 12.47 -4.90
N SER A 14 -1.77 11.55 -3.96
CA SER A 14 -2.54 11.52 -2.72
C SER A 14 -1.63 11.22 -1.54
N ASN A 15 -1.96 11.82 -0.39
CA ASN A 15 -1.29 11.57 0.88
C ASN A 15 -2.33 11.03 1.86
N ILE A 16 -2.05 9.88 2.46
CA ILE A 16 -2.95 9.19 3.36
C ILE A 16 -2.26 9.07 4.72
N CYS A 17 -2.89 9.62 5.76
CA CYS A 17 -2.38 9.49 7.12
C CYS A 17 -2.55 8.04 7.59
N LEU A 18 -1.44 7.38 7.93
CA LEU A 18 -1.42 5.99 8.41
C LEU A 18 -1.39 5.91 9.95
N ASN A 19 -1.50 7.05 10.64
CA ASN A 19 -1.34 7.15 12.09
C ASN A 19 0.08 6.73 12.54
N LYS A 20 0.22 6.03 13.68
CA LYS A 20 1.53 5.67 14.27
C LYS A 20 2.09 4.34 13.77
N VAL A 21 1.25 3.41 13.32
CA VAL A 21 1.65 2.06 12.94
C VAL A 21 0.92 1.64 11.66
N TYR A 22 1.61 0.86 10.82
CA TYR A 22 1.03 0.20 9.66
C TYR A 22 1.71 -1.16 9.49
N ASN A 23 0.99 -2.09 8.87
CA ASN A 23 1.52 -3.36 8.41
C ASN A 23 1.60 -3.33 6.88
N LEU A 24 2.68 -3.87 6.32
CA LEU A 24 2.86 -4.04 4.89
C LEU A 24 2.86 -5.54 4.60
N ILE A 25 1.95 -5.99 3.74
CA ILE A 25 1.88 -7.37 3.26
C ILE A 25 2.28 -7.34 1.79
N ARG A 26 3.34 -8.03 1.42
CA ARG A 26 3.85 -8.06 0.03
C ARG A 26 3.41 -9.33 -0.68
N GLU A 27 3.46 -9.34 -2.00
CA GLU A 27 3.17 -10.53 -2.83
C GLU A 27 4.08 -11.73 -2.45
N GLU A 28 5.26 -11.48 -1.90
CA GLU A 28 6.17 -12.50 -1.34
C GLU A 28 5.64 -13.18 -0.06
N ASP A 29 4.77 -12.50 0.70
CA ASP A 29 4.07 -13.02 1.88
C ASP A 29 2.80 -13.79 1.46
N LYS A 30 3.00 -14.83 0.63
CA LYS A 30 1.93 -15.51 -0.13
C LYS A 30 0.65 -15.78 0.66
N GLU A 31 0.76 -16.37 1.85
CA GLU A 31 -0.42 -16.74 2.64
C GLU A 31 -1.28 -15.52 2.99
N GLU A 32 -0.68 -14.48 3.58
CA GLU A 32 -1.43 -13.29 3.98
C GLU A 32 -1.84 -12.43 2.81
N PHE A 33 -1.06 -12.42 1.73
CA PHE A 33 -1.44 -11.74 0.50
C PHE A 33 -2.69 -12.35 -0.12
N GLU A 34 -2.76 -13.68 -0.21
CA GLU A 34 -3.94 -14.39 -0.73
C GLU A 34 -5.17 -14.20 0.18
N LYS A 35 -4.99 -14.31 1.50
CA LYS A 35 -6.08 -14.03 2.46
C LYS A 35 -6.60 -12.61 2.29
N THR A 36 -5.71 -11.61 2.23
CA THR A 36 -6.09 -10.20 2.09
C THR A 36 -6.79 -9.93 0.75
N THR A 37 -6.28 -10.50 -0.34
CA THR A 37 -6.90 -10.39 -1.66
C THR A 37 -8.31 -10.97 -1.66
N SER A 38 -8.54 -12.04 -0.90
CA SER A 38 -9.83 -12.73 -0.85
C SER A 38 -10.91 -11.96 -0.09
N LEU A 39 -10.56 -10.93 0.69
CA LEU A 39 -11.51 -10.13 1.49
C LEU A 39 -12.45 -9.25 0.66
N ASN A 40 -12.14 -9.01 -0.61
CA ASN A 40 -12.91 -8.11 -1.46
C ASN A 40 -12.82 -8.50 -2.94
N ASP A 41 -13.97 -8.62 -3.62
CA ASP A 41 -14.05 -8.98 -5.04
C ASP A 41 -13.25 -8.04 -5.96
N TYR A 42 -13.14 -6.75 -5.60
CA TYR A 42 -12.31 -5.79 -6.31
C TYR A 42 -10.81 -6.15 -6.20
N TYR A 43 -10.35 -6.56 -5.02
CA TYR A 43 -8.95 -6.97 -4.84
C TYR A 43 -8.66 -8.26 -5.62
N GLN A 44 -9.58 -9.22 -5.59
CA GLN A 44 -9.46 -10.44 -6.39
C GLN A 44 -9.39 -10.14 -7.89
N SER A 45 -10.29 -9.30 -8.42
CA SER A 45 -10.31 -8.97 -9.85
C SER A 45 -9.08 -8.18 -10.31
N GLU A 46 -8.46 -7.38 -9.43
CA GLU A 46 -7.27 -6.59 -9.75
C GLU A 46 -5.96 -7.22 -9.25
N LYS A 47 -6.00 -8.45 -8.70
CA LYS A 47 -4.88 -9.12 -8.02
C LYS A 47 -3.56 -9.04 -8.78
N ALA A 48 -3.57 -9.31 -10.09
CA ALA A 48 -2.35 -9.31 -10.92
C ALA A 48 -1.61 -7.95 -10.94
N LYS A 49 -2.33 -6.86 -10.68
CA LYS A 49 -1.82 -5.48 -10.66
C LYS A 49 -1.38 -5.04 -9.27
N ILE A 50 -1.82 -5.73 -8.22
CA ILE A 50 -1.47 -5.44 -6.82
C ILE A 50 -0.15 -6.14 -6.51
N TYR A 51 0.77 -5.48 -5.81
CA TYR A 51 2.03 -6.09 -5.35
C TYR A 51 2.21 -6.05 -3.83
N ALA A 52 1.39 -5.24 -3.15
CA ALA A 52 1.35 -5.18 -1.70
C ALA A 52 0.02 -4.61 -1.20
N PHE A 53 -0.31 -4.89 0.05
CA PHE A 53 -1.36 -4.24 0.82
C PHE A 53 -0.76 -3.51 2.01
N LEU A 54 -1.27 -2.32 2.29
CA LEU A 54 -0.97 -1.58 3.49
C LEU A 54 -2.19 -1.61 4.40
N ILE A 55 -2.02 -2.17 5.59
CA ILE A 55 -3.04 -2.23 6.63
C ILE A 55 -2.68 -1.23 7.72
N TYR A 56 -3.61 -0.36 8.09
CA TYR A 56 -3.37 0.66 9.10
C TYR A 56 -4.62 0.86 9.96
N ASP A 57 -4.53 1.78 10.92
CA ASP A 57 -5.61 2.09 11.86
C ASP A 57 -6.10 0.83 12.60
N GLU A 58 -5.15 0.16 13.26
CA GLU A 58 -5.37 -1.06 14.06
C GLU A 58 -5.98 -2.24 13.28
N GLY A 59 -5.78 -2.27 11.96
CA GLY A 59 -6.30 -3.34 11.11
C GLY A 59 -7.62 -3.01 10.42
N SER A 60 -8.24 -1.87 10.74
CA SER A 60 -9.55 -1.49 10.22
C SER A 60 -9.52 -0.97 8.78
N GLN A 61 -8.37 -0.52 8.29
CA GLN A 61 -8.21 0.06 6.96
C GLN A 61 -7.18 -0.72 6.13
N ILE A 62 -7.52 -1.01 4.87
CA ILE A 62 -6.67 -1.75 3.94
C ILE A 62 -6.56 -0.96 2.63
N ILE A 63 -5.33 -0.75 2.16
CA ILE A 63 -5.03 -0.06 0.91
C ILE A 63 -4.21 -0.97 -0.01
N PRO A 64 -4.72 -1.34 -1.19
CA PRO A 64 -3.91 -2.00 -2.20
C PRO A 64 -2.88 -1.02 -2.81
N LEU A 65 -1.66 -1.51 -3.01
CA LEU A 65 -0.58 -0.83 -3.73
C LEU A 65 -0.42 -1.49 -5.09
N PHE A 66 -0.52 -0.68 -6.15
CA PHE A 66 -0.53 -1.19 -7.53
C PHE A 66 0.82 -0.99 -8.22
N LYS A 67 1.21 -1.94 -9.07
CA LYS A 67 2.50 -1.97 -9.79
C LYS A 67 2.77 -0.71 -10.63
N ALA A 68 1.71 -0.04 -11.10
CA ALA A 68 1.79 1.20 -11.88
C ALA A 68 1.91 2.47 -11.02
N GLN A 69 1.93 2.37 -9.69
CA GLN A 69 2.02 3.49 -8.77
C GLN A 69 3.45 3.64 -8.23
N LYS A 70 3.83 4.88 -7.94
CA LYS A 70 4.95 5.15 -7.03
C LYS A 70 4.39 5.33 -5.63
N ASN A 71 4.90 4.58 -4.68
CA ASN A 71 4.41 4.58 -3.31
C ASN A 71 5.58 4.85 -2.36
N TYR A 72 5.39 5.80 -1.46
CA TYR A 72 6.39 6.20 -0.48
C TYR A 72 5.75 6.27 0.90
N ILE A 73 6.45 5.76 1.91
CA ILE A 73 6.14 6.06 3.30
C ILE A 73 6.95 7.29 3.68
N MET A 74 6.26 8.28 4.21
CA MET A 74 6.84 9.53 4.66
C MET A 74 6.65 9.67 6.17
N SER A 75 7.61 10.27 6.84
CA SER A 75 7.45 10.74 8.22
C SER A 75 6.70 12.08 8.23
N SER A 76 6.18 12.46 9.40
CA SER A 76 5.40 13.68 9.58
C SER A 76 6.16 14.98 9.31
N ASP A 77 7.49 14.93 9.31
CA ASP A 77 8.38 16.04 8.94
C ASP A 77 8.58 16.17 7.41
N GLY A 78 7.94 15.31 6.62
CA GLY A 78 8.01 15.35 5.15
C GLY A 78 9.17 14.57 4.56
N ASN A 79 10.01 13.92 5.36
CA ASN A 79 11.07 13.06 4.86
C ASN A 79 10.52 11.73 4.35
N THR A 80 11.12 11.20 3.28
CA THR A 80 10.84 9.82 2.84
C THR A 80 11.46 8.86 3.84
N PHE A 81 10.61 8.10 4.52
CA PHE A 81 11.01 7.03 5.43
C PHE A 81 11.32 5.74 4.65
N ASP A 82 10.45 5.39 3.69
CA ASP A 82 10.63 4.19 2.87
C ASP A 82 10.08 4.38 1.45
N ASN A 83 10.68 3.71 0.46
CA ASN A 83 10.24 3.70 -0.93
C ASN A 83 9.68 2.32 -1.28
N LEU A 84 8.36 2.23 -1.28
CA LEU A 84 7.63 1.00 -1.57
C LEU A 84 7.36 0.80 -3.06
N THR A 85 7.86 1.66 -3.95
CA THR A 85 7.58 1.57 -5.39
C THR A 85 8.02 0.20 -5.93
N TYR A 86 7.11 -0.46 -6.65
CA TYR A 86 7.38 -1.74 -7.30
C TYR A 86 8.58 -1.62 -8.26
N ARG A 87 9.54 -2.53 -8.13
CA ARG A 87 10.70 -2.68 -9.02
C ARG A 87 10.62 -4.10 -9.55
N GLY A 88 10.20 -4.24 -10.81
CA GLY A 88 10.11 -5.53 -11.50
C GLY A 88 11.48 -6.08 -11.86
#